data_AF-A0A9D3AKH3-F1
#
_entry.id   AF-A0A9D3AKH3-F1
#
_cell.length_a   1.000
_cell.length_b   1.000
_cell.length_c   1.000
_cell.angle_alpha   90.00
_cell.angle_beta   90.00
_cell.angle_gamma   90.00
#
_symmetry.space_group_name_H-M   'P 1'
#
loop_
_entity.id
_entity.type
_entity.pdbx_description
1 polymer ?
#
loop_
_entity_poly.entity_id
_entity_poly.type
_entity_poly.pdbx_seq_one_letter_code
_entity_poly.pdbx_strand_id
1 'polypeptide(L)'
;MMGLSYLWSYLYYLTGARSEYYVHSPFVYSLMTECLKKKRRLVPESRDRLFARIQDYLSSSDFPSELYRILPGEPIEEAFRRIPRREDTAVFIDSPHQSLKREAQWNALCADPQVILTIDLFRVGLAFPSHPMSKEHFCLRYF
;
A
#
# COMPACT_ATOMS: atom_id res chain seq x y z
N MET A 1 -21.26 -9.57 -0.70
CA MET A 1 -21.14 -9.93 -2.13
C MET A 1 -20.14 -8.98 -2.78
N MET A 2 -19.14 -9.49 -3.50
CA MET A 2 -18.22 -8.66 -4.29
C MET A 2 -19.01 -8.02 -5.43
N GLY A 3 -19.06 -6.69 -5.48
CA GLY A 3 -19.76 -5.93 -6.51
C GLY A 3 -19.01 -5.93 -7.84
N LEU A 4 -19.72 -5.67 -8.94
CA LEU A 4 -19.13 -5.59 -10.28
C LEU A 4 -17.99 -4.55 -10.35
N SER A 5 -18.11 -3.46 -9.59
CA SER A 5 -17.06 -2.44 -9.45
C SER A 5 -15.73 -3.02 -8.97
N TYR A 6 -15.74 -3.86 -7.94
CA TYR A 6 -14.53 -4.48 -7.40
C TYR A 6 -13.79 -5.34 -8.44
N LEU A 7 -14.56 -6.05 -9.29
CA LEU A 7 -13.99 -6.84 -10.38
C LEU A 7 -13.35 -5.93 -11.43
N TRP A 8 -14.00 -4.82 -11.78
CA TRP A 8 -13.42 -3.84 -12.70
C TRP A 8 -12.16 -3.18 -12.15
N SER A 9 -12.14 -2.78 -10.88
CA SER A 9 -10.93 -2.24 -10.22
C SER A 9 -9.81 -3.28 -10.22
N TYR A 10 -10.14 -4.57 -10.04
CA TYR A 10 -9.15 -5.65 -10.15
C TYR A 10 -8.59 -5.80 -11.56
N LEU A 11 -9.45 -5.81 -12.58
CA LEU A 11 -9.02 -5.88 -13.97
C LEU A 11 -8.14 -4.68 -14.34
N TYR A 12 -8.51 -3.47 -13.90
CA TYR A 12 -7.70 -2.27 -14.10
C TYR A 12 -6.35 -2.36 -13.37
N TYR A 13 -6.34 -2.80 -12.12
CA TYR A 13 -5.11 -3.08 -11.38
C TYR A 13 -4.18 -4.03 -12.14
N LEU A 14 -4.71 -5.11 -12.74
CA LEU A 14 -3.90 -6.08 -13.48
C LEU A 14 -3.19 -5.50 -14.71
N THR A 15 -3.72 -4.44 -15.33
CA THR A 15 -3.04 -3.81 -16.48
C THR A 15 -1.89 -2.90 -16.06
N GLY A 16 -1.97 -2.32 -14.87
CA GLY A 16 -0.95 -1.41 -14.32
C GLY A 16 0.10 -2.07 -13.43
N ALA A 17 -0.21 -3.21 -12.80
CA ALA A 17 0.63 -3.82 -11.78
C ALA A 17 1.96 -4.36 -12.35
N ARG A 18 3.08 -3.85 -11.83
CA ARG A 18 4.43 -4.20 -12.26
C ARG A 18 5.10 -5.19 -11.29
N SER A 19 6.00 -6.00 -11.82
CA SER A 19 6.91 -6.83 -11.01
C SER A 19 8.15 -6.02 -10.59
N GLU A 20 8.94 -6.59 -9.68
CA GLU A 20 10.17 -6.00 -9.13
C GLU A 20 11.18 -5.55 -10.20
N TYR A 21 11.19 -6.19 -11.38
CA TYR A 21 12.12 -5.87 -12.47
C TYR A 21 11.88 -4.49 -13.11
N TYR A 22 10.73 -3.87 -12.83
CA TYR A 22 10.35 -2.55 -13.34
C TYR A 22 10.36 -1.48 -12.24
N VAL A 23 10.79 -1.84 -11.03
CA VAL A 23 10.86 -0.93 -9.90
C VAL A 23 12.25 -0.29 -9.88
N HIS A 24 12.28 1.04 -10.03
CA HIS A 24 13.53 1.82 -10.00
C HIS A 24 13.89 2.37 -8.61
N SER A 25 12.99 2.22 -7.63
CA SER A 25 13.25 2.61 -6.24
C SER A 25 13.91 1.44 -5.48
N PRO A 26 15.13 1.62 -4.93
CA PRO A 26 15.81 0.59 -4.13
C PRO A 26 14.96 0.14 -2.94
N PHE A 27 14.31 1.07 -2.25
CA PHE A 27 13.41 0.78 -1.13
C PHE A 27 12.22 -0.08 -1.54
N VAL A 28 11.55 0.27 -2.65
CA VAL A 28 10.40 -0.51 -3.13
C VAL A 28 10.85 -1.89 -3.60
N TYR A 29 12.03 -1.98 -4.23
CA TYR A 29 12.61 -3.26 -4.62
C TYR A 29 12.90 -4.16 -3.41
N SER A 30 13.58 -3.66 -2.37
CA SER A 30 13.85 -4.42 -1.15
C SER A 30 12.57 -4.82 -0.42
N LEU A 31 11.58 -3.92 -0.32
CA LEU A 31 10.26 -4.25 0.23
C LEU A 31 9.63 -5.40 -0.54
N MET A 32 9.68 -5.37 -1.88
CA MET A 32 9.14 -6.44 -2.71
C MET A 32 9.88 -7.77 -2.47
N THR A 33 11.20 -7.77 -2.51
CA THR A 33 12.00 -9.01 -2.50
C THR A 33 12.11 -9.65 -1.11
N GLU A 34 12.21 -8.84 -0.06
CA GLU A 34 12.47 -9.29 1.30
C GLU A 34 11.19 -9.43 2.12
N CYS A 35 10.21 -8.55 1.91
CA CYS A 35 8.96 -8.55 2.66
C CYS A 35 7.76 -9.10 1.86
N LEU A 36 7.54 -8.73 0.60
CA LEU A 36 6.30 -9.11 -0.08
C LEU A 36 6.39 -10.50 -0.74
N LYS A 37 7.49 -10.81 -1.44
CA LYS A 37 7.70 -12.09 -2.09
C LYS A 37 7.64 -13.24 -1.10
N LYS A 38 6.89 -14.27 -1.44
CA LYS A 38 6.78 -15.52 -0.68
C LYS A 38 7.07 -16.72 -1.55
N LYS A 39 7.71 -17.74 -0.97
CA LYS A 39 7.70 -19.11 -1.50
C LYS A 39 6.24 -19.57 -1.60
N ARG A 40 5.84 -20.15 -2.74
CA ARG A 40 4.45 -20.58 -3.07
C ARG A 40 3.74 -21.15 -1.85
N ARG A 41 2.70 -20.47 -1.36
CA ARG A 41 1.78 -20.99 -0.34
C ARG A 41 0.44 -21.31 -0.99
N LEU A 42 -0.18 -22.39 -0.55
CA LEU A 42 -1.48 -22.85 -1.07
C LEU A 42 -2.65 -21.93 -0.67
N VAL A 43 -2.48 -21.11 0.36
CA VAL A 43 -3.54 -20.25 0.92
C VAL A 43 -3.09 -18.79 0.93
N PRO A 44 -3.94 -17.84 0.47
CA PRO A 44 -3.67 -16.41 0.58
C PRO A 44 -3.40 -15.98 2.02
N GLU A 45 -2.42 -15.11 2.22
CA GLU A 45 -2.16 -14.51 3.52
C GLU A 45 -3.32 -13.58 3.96
N SER A 46 -3.57 -13.54 5.28
CA SER A 46 -4.47 -12.57 5.90
C SER A 46 -3.79 -11.21 5.99
N ARG A 47 -4.58 -10.12 5.92
CA ARG A 47 -4.04 -8.75 5.99
C ARG A 47 -3.34 -8.47 7.31
N ASP A 48 -3.78 -9.08 8.41
CA ASP A 48 -3.12 -8.90 9.72
C ASP A 48 -1.70 -9.49 9.74
N ARG A 49 -1.50 -10.64 9.09
CA ARG A 49 -0.14 -11.21 8.97
C ARG A 49 0.72 -10.38 8.02
N LEU A 50 0.14 -9.85 6.95
CA LEU A 50 0.86 -8.94 6.05
C LEU A 50 1.23 -7.64 6.76
N PHE A 51 0.32 -7.07 7.54
CA PHE A 51 0.56 -5.89 8.38
C PHE A 51 1.72 -6.13 9.33
N ALA A 52 1.71 -7.23 10.10
CA ALA A 52 2.80 -7.57 11.02
C ALA A 52 4.15 -7.66 10.30
N ARG A 53 4.20 -8.33 9.14
CA ARG A 53 5.45 -8.45 8.36
C ARG A 53 5.96 -7.11 7.84
N ILE A 54 5.06 -6.25 7.35
CA ILE A 54 5.44 -4.92 6.86
C ILE A 54 5.90 -4.06 8.04
N GLN A 55 5.25 -4.16 9.19
CA GLN A 55 5.68 -3.47 10.41
C GLN A 55 7.08 -3.93 10.84
N ASP A 56 7.33 -5.24 10.88
CA ASP A 56 8.64 -5.80 11.21
C ASP A 56 9.71 -5.35 10.21
N TYR A 57 9.42 -5.42 8.91
CA TYR A 57 10.31 -4.97 7.84
C TYR A 57 10.64 -3.48 7.96
N LEU A 58 9.62 -2.63 8.09
CA LEU A 58 9.83 -1.19 8.18
C LEU A 58 10.66 -0.84 9.41
N SER A 59 10.44 -1.50 10.56
CA SER A 59 11.19 -1.26 11.79
C SER A 59 12.69 -1.58 11.69
N SER A 60 13.09 -2.46 10.77
CA SER A 60 14.49 -2.86 10.55
C SER A 60 15.08 -2.41 9.22
N SER A 61 14.31 -1.69 8.40
CA SER A 61 14.75 -1.17 7.10
C SER A 61 15.67 0.04 7.22
N ASP A 62 16.28 0.44 6.11
CA ASP A 62 17.06 1.68 6.00
C ASP A 62 16.24 2.95 6.32
N PHE A 63 14.91 2.84 6.29
CA PHE A 63 13.98 3.92 6.64
C PHE A 63 12.98 3.47 7.72
N PRO A 64 13.42 3.38 9.00
CA PRO A 64 12.55 3.00 10.10
C PRO A 64 11.28 3.85 10.12
N SER A 65 10.13 3.18 10.03
CA SER A 65 8.84 3.85 9.96
C SER A 65 7.83 3.27 10.94
N GLU A 66 7.14 4.13 11.67
CA GLU A 66 5.98 3.80 12.47
C GLU A 66 4.79 3.53 11.55
N LEU A 67 4.25 2.31 11.62
CA LEU A 67 3.17 1.86 10.73
C LEU A 67 1.80 2.06 11.38
N TYR A 68 1.04 3.01 10.87
CA TYR A 68 -0.36 3.25 11.22
C TYR A 68 -1.29 2.41 10.34
N ARG A 69 -2.46 2.03 10.83
CA ARG A 69 -3.44 1.23 10.07
C ARG A 69 -4.78 1.95 9.94
N ILE A 70 -5.30 1.99 8.72
CA ILE A 70 -6.67 2.41 8.40
C ILE A 70 -7.49 1.16 8.06
N LEU A 71 -8.52 0.87 8.85
CA LEU A 71 -9.34 -0.34 8.71
C LEU A 71 -10.33 -0.23 7.53
N PRO A 72 -10.88 -1.36 7.01
CA PRO A 72 -11.77 -1.35 5.83
C PRO A 72 -13.00 -0.44 5.95
N GLY A 73 -13.52 -0.25 7.16
CA GLY A 73 -14.71 0.55 7.43
C GLY A 73 -14.44 2.03 7.70
N GLU A 74 -13.18 2.43 7.89
CA GLU A 74 -12.83 3.81 8.19
C GLU A 74 -12.71 4.66 6.92
N PRO A 75 -13.30 5.87 6.85
CA PRO A 75 -13.05 6.78 5.74
C PRO A 75 -11.56 7.13 5.65
N ILE A 76 -10.92 6.85 4.51
CA ILE A 76 -9.46 6.96 4.36
C ILE A 76 -9.00 8.39 4.66
N GLU A 77 -9.68 9.39 4.09
CA GLU A 77 -9.32 10.80 4.26
C GLU A 77 -9.36 11.24 5.73
N GLU A 78 -10.42 10.88 6.46
CA GLU A 78 -10.61 11.28 7.86
C GLU A 78 -9.62 10.58 8.78
N ALA A 79 -9.37 9.29 8.53
CA ALA A 79 -8.38 8.51 9.28
C ALA A 79 -6.97 9.02 9.01
N PHE A 80 -6.66 9.32 7.75
CA PHE A 80 -5.36 9.85 7.37
C PHE A 80 -5.08 11.19 8.05
N ARG A 81 -6.04 12.11 8.16
CA ARG A 81 -5.87 13.42 8.84
C ARG A 81 -5.45 13.30 10.32
N ARG A 82 -5.77 12.19 10.98
CA ARG A 82 -5.42 11.94 12.39
C ARG A 82 -4.00 11.41 12.58
N ILE A 83 -3.36 10.96 11.49
CA ILE A 83 -2.02 10.37 11.53
C ILE A 83 -0.97 11.50 11.41
N PRO A 84 0.12 11.48 12.20
CA PRO A 84 1.23 12.42 12.06
C PRO A 84 1.80 12.50 10.63
N ARG A 85 2.43 13.63 10.29
CA ARG A 85 3.11 13.85 9.01
C ARG A 85 4.60 14.00 9.25
N ARG A 86 5.25 12.89 9.62
CA ARG A 86 6.69 12.82 9.86
C ARG A 86 7.35 11.95 8.78
N GLU A 87 8.67 12.05 8.67
CA GLU A 87 9.45 11.27 7.70
C GLU A 87 9.40 9.76 7.98
N ASP A 88 9.26 9.41 9.26
CA ASP A 88 9.12 8.04 9.78
C ASP A 88 7.67 7.55 9.78
N THR A 89 6.75 8.19 9.08
CA THR A 89 5.36 7.75 9.03
C THR A 89 5.12 6.84 7.84
N ALA A 90 4.57 5.65 8.11
CA ALA A 90 3.97 4.79 7.10
C ALA A 90 2.51 4.50 7.44
N VAL A 91 1.66 4.38 6.43
CA VAL A 91 0.24 4.08 6.60
C VAL A 91 -0.13 2.85 5.79
N PHE A 92 -0.75 1.89 6.45
CA PHE A 92 -1.34 0.69 5.87
C PHE A 92 -2.85 0.88 5.70
N ILE A 93 -3.33 0.86 4.47
CA ILE A 93 -4.73 1.03 4.13
C ILE A 93 -5.33 -0.34 3.78
N ASP A 94 -6.26 -0.82 4.61
CA ASP A 94 -6.97 -2.06 4.32
C ASP A 94 -7.99 -1.88 3.18
N SER A 95 -7.95 -2.77 2.19
CA SER A 95 -8.91 -2.84 1.07
C SER A 95 -9.24 -1.49 0.42
N PRO A 96 -8.26 -0.76 -0.15
CA PRO A 96 -8.50 0.53 -0.79
C PRO A 96 -9.59 0.44 -1.89
N HIS A 97 -9.65 -0.68 -2.61
CA HIS A 97 -10.59 -0.88 -3.73
C HIS A 97 -11.92 -1.56 -3.35
N GLN A 98 -12.29 -1.61 -2.06
CA GLN A 98 -13.49 -2.34 -1.62
C GLN A 98 -14.81 -1.83 -2.24
N SER A 99 -14.87 -0.53 -2.53
CA SER A 99 -16.03 0.15 -3.08
C SER A 99 -15.58 1.36 -3.88
N LEU A 100 -16.45 1.86 -4.78
CA LEU A 100 -16.17 3.06 -5.58
C LEU A 100 -15.83 4.27 -4.71
N LYS A 101 -16.53 4.45 -3.59
CA LYS A 101 -16.25 5.54 -2.65
C LYS A 101 -14.84 5.40 -2.07
N ARG A 102 -14.46 4.21 -1.61
CA ARG A 102 -13.16 3.97 -0.99
C ARG A 102 -12.02 4.07 -1.99
N GLU A 103 -12.23 3.57 -3.20
CA GLU A 103 -11.29 3.71 -4.31
C GLU A 103 -11.06 5.19 -4.66
N ALA A 104 -12.11 6.01 -4.69
CA ALA A 104 -11.97 7.44 -4.89
C ALA A 104 -11.14 8.11 -3.78
N GLN A 105 -11.33 7.72 -2.51
CA GLN A 105 -10.52 8.24 -1.40
C GLN A 105 -9.05 7.78 -1.49
N TRP A 106 -8.81 6.54 -1.92
CA TRP A 106 -7.45 6.04 -2.16
C TRP A 106 -6.76 6.80 -3.29
N ASN A 107 -7.45 7.00 -4.42
CA ASN A 107 -6.92 7.76 -5.55
C ASN A 107 -6.64 9.22 -5.17
N ALA A 108 -7.51 9.83 -4.36
CA ALA A 108 -7.28 11.17 -3.81
C ALA A 108 -6.04 11.21 -2.91
N LEU A 109 -5.84 10.20 -2.05
CA LEU A 109 -4.66 10.09 -1.21
C LEU A 109 -3.37 9.93 -2.03
N CYS A 110 -3.39 9.10 -3.09
CA CYS A 110 -2.26 8.95 -4.01
C CYS A 110 -1.91 10.25 -4.75
N ALA A 111 -2.91 11.07 -5.05
CA ALA A 111 -2.73 12.36 -5.71
C ALA A 111 -2.27 13.48 -4.75
N ASP A 112 -2.44 13.30 -3.43
CA ASP A 112 -2.14 14.32 -2.42
C ASP A 112 -0.66 14.75 -2.48
N PRO A 113 -0.33 16.06 -2.61
CA PRO A 113 1.05 16.54 -2.61
C PRO A 113 1.80 16.27 -1.30
N GLN A 114 1.09 16.04 -0.19
CA GLN A 114 1.64 15.64 1.10
C GLN A 114 1.83 14.12 1.21
N VAL A 115 1.62 13.37 0.13
CA VAL A 115 1.94 11.95 0.05
C VAL A 115 3.00 11.75 -1.02
N ILE A 116 4.20 11.42 -0.57
CA ILE A 116 5.37 11.29 -1.43
C ILE A 116 5.38 9.94 -2.10
N LEU A 117 5.24 8.86 -1.34
CA LEU A 117 5.25 7.52 -1.89
C LEU A 117 3.94 6.81 -1.60
N THR A 118 3.37 6.18 -2.62
CA THR A 118 2.28 5.22 -2.45
C THR A 118 2.58 3.91 -3.16
N ILE A 119 2.16 2.81 -2.55
CA ILE A 119 2.30 1.46 -3.10
C ILE A 119 0.94 0.78 -3.06
N ASP A 120 0.41 0.42 -4.22
CA ASP A 120 -0.84 -0.29 -4.39
C ASP A 120 -0.58 -1.79 -4.59
N LEU A 121 -1.03 -2.59 -3.62
CA LEU A 121 -0.99 -4.06 -3.63
C LEU A 121 -2.38 -4.66 -3.91
N PHE A 122 -3.30 -3.87 -4.43
CA PHE A 122 -4.73 -4.09 -4.61
C PHE A 122 -5.52 -4.34 -3.32
N ARG A 123 -5.17 -5.38 -2.58
CA ARG A 123 -5.84 -5.73 -1.31
C ARG A 123 -5.46 -4.79 -0.17
N VAL A 124 -4.34 -4.09 -0.32
CA VAL A 124 -3.72 -3.19 0.65
C VAL A 124 -3.06 -2.04 -0.11
N GLY A 125 -3.17 -0.83 0.43
CA GLY A 125 -2.34 0.30 0.03
C GLY A 125 -1.31 0.63 1.11
N LEU A 126 -0.13 1.10 0.72
CA LEU A 126 0.83 1.75 1.61
C LEU A 126 1.00 3.21 1.21
N ALA A 127 1.07 4.11 2.18
CA ALA A 127 1.31 5.53 1.93
C ALA A 127 2.39 6.07 2.88
N PHE A 128 3.27 6.92 2.35
CA PHE A 128 4.38 7.54 3.08
C PHE A 128 4.35 9.07 2.85
N PRO A 129 3.87 9.85 3.83
CA PRO A 129 3.60 11.29 3.64
C PRO A 129 4.82 12.20 3.53
N SER A 130 5.94 11.89 4.19
CA SER A 130 7.12 12.79 4.20
C SER A 130 8.40 12.01 3.92
N HIS A 131 8.34 11.01 3.05
CA HIS A 131 9.50 10.18 2.76
C HIS A 131 10.54 10.97 1.93
N PRO A 132 11.86 10.81 2.14
CA PRO A 132 12.91 11.58 1.45
C PRO A 132 13.03 11.32 -0.06
N MET A 133 12.18 10.46 -0.64
CA MET A 133 12.20 10.11 -2.06
C MET A 133 11.41 11.10 -2.92
N SER A 134 11.46 10.91 -4.25
CA SER A 134 10.60 11.63 -5.19
C SER A 134 9.15 11.19 -5.07
N LYS A 135 8.22 12.07 -5.47
CA LYS A 135 6.80 11.73 -5.50
C LYS A 135 6.54 10.62 -6.52
N GLU A 136 6.14 9.45 -6.05
CA GLU A 136 5.94 8.25 -6.88
C GLU A 136 4.77 7.39 -6.40
N HIS A 137 4.08 6.77 -7.36
CA HIS A 137 3.02 5.79 -7.12
C HIS A 137 3.38 4.47 -7.80
N PHE A 138 3.45 3.40 -7.03
CA PHE A 138 3.77 2.06 -7.54
C PHE A 138 2.55 1.16 -7.44
N CYS A 139 2.05 0.67 -8.57
CA CYS A 139 1.12 -0.45 -8.60
C CYS A 139 1.93 -1.74 -8.74
N LEU A 140 1.95 -2.59 -7.69
CA LEU A 140 2.85 -3.73 -7.62
C LEU A 140 2.10 -5.06 -7.61
N ARG A 141 2.69 -6.02 -8.31
CA ARG A 141 2.21 -7.39 -8.40
C ARG A 141 3.13 -8.31 -7.62
N TYR A 142 2.65 -8.90 -6.53
CA TYR A 142 3.42 -9.84 -5.70
C TYR A 142 2.62 -11.15 -5.52
N PHE A 143 2.67 -12.00 -6.54
CA PHE A 143 2.07 -13.34 -6.48
C PHE A 143 2.87 -14.33 -7.32
#